data_AF-A0A2I8A2V8-F1
#
_entry.id   AF-A0A2I8A2V8-F1
#
_cell.length_a   1.000
_cell.length_b   1.000
_cell.length_c   1.000
_cell.angle_alpha   90.00
_cell.angle_beta   90.00
_cell.angle_gamma   90.00
#
_symmetry.space_group_name_H-M   'P 1'
#
loop_
_entity.id
_entity.type
_entity.pdbx_description
1 polymer ?
#
loop_
_entity_poly.entity_id
_entity_poly.type
_entity_poly.pdbx_seq_one_letter_code
_entity_poly.pdbx_strand_id
1 'polypeptide(L)'
;MANNISNQGRTSAPAYLMDTPGSPKYAVIPLLTVGDEVPLLTSTFSSTTAPTVDSSQLFAFTGTPNATGTTQVKIDGKTYHYVWVNHGLAGDVTTNISTTATNKTIIGGRVSLYVFDQDWKVVGGKNLVESITDSTGTYTLDTATGLYTNSQGSSLADIDSFASAYLATSGFVDSNGQEVPLLFEPNWSLD
;
A
#
# COMPACT_ATOMS: atom_id res chain seq x y z
N MET A 1 -10.82 -12.80 -7.07
CA MET A 1 -10.65 -11.67 -8.01
C MET A 1 -9.77 -12.17 -9.15
N ALA A 2 -9.95 -11.72 -10.39
CA ALA A 2 -9.08 -12.11 -11.49
C ALA A 2 -7.85 -11.20 -11.49
N ASN A 3 -6.66 -11.76 -11.35
CA ASN A 3 -5.40 -11.02 -11.41
C ASN A 3 -5.12 -10.61 -12.86
N ASN A 4 -4.90 -9.31 -13.11
CA ASN A 4 -4.69 -8.76 -14.46
C ASN A 4 -3.24 -8.31 -14.69
N ILE A 5 -2.28 -8.68 -13.83
CA ILE A 5 -0.88 -8.33 -14.05
C ILE A 5 -0.35 -9.06 -15.29
N SER A 6 0.02 -8.27 -16.30
CA SER A 6 0.61 -8.75 -17.55
C SER A 6 2.07 -9.18 -17.36
N ASN A 7 2.62 -9.86 -18.38
CA ASN A 7 4.05 -10.18 -18.44
C ASN A 7 4.98 -8.95 -18.43
N GLN A 8 4.43 -7.74 -18.59
CA GLN A 8 5.18 -6.49 -18.44
C GLN A 8 5.24 -6.00 -16.99
N GLY A 9 4.68 -6.73 -16.03
CA GLY A 9 4.67 -6.37 -14.61
C GLY A 9 3.76 -5.19 -14.28
N ARG A 10 2.68 -5.02 -15.07
CA ARG A 10 1.67 -3.97 -14.89
C ARG A 10 0.29 -4.52 -15.19
N THR A 11 -0.74 -3.91 -14.64
CA THR A 11 -2.13 -4.28 -14.93
C THR A 11 -2.45 -4.16 -16.42
N SER A 12 -3.20 -5.12 -16.95
CA SER A 12 -3.80 -5.04 -18.29
C SER A 12 -5.20 -4.45 -18.25
N ALA A 13 -5.72 -4.12 -17.06
CA ALA A 13 -6.99 -3.42 -16.95
C ALA A 13 -6.89 -2.01 -17.57
N PRO A 14 -7.97 -1.52 -18.21
CA PRO A 14 -7.98 -0.18 -18.76
C PRO A 14 -7.79 0.86 -17.64
N ALA A 15 -7.14 1.98 -17.98
CA ALA A 15 -7.04 3.10 -17.05
C ALA A 15 -8.45 3.67 -16.75
N TYR A 16 -8.67 4.07 -15.50
CA TYR A 16 -9.88 4.81 -15.11
C TYR A 16 -9.93 6.22 -15.74
N LEU A 17 -8.76 6.77 -16.06
CA LEU A 17 -8.62 8.03 -16.79
C LEU A 17 -8.73 7.76 -18.28
N MET A 18 -9.64 8.48 -18.94
CA MET A 18 -9.77 8.48 -20.40
C MET A 18 -9.00 9.65 -20.98
N ASP A 19 -8.28 9.41 -22.08
CA ASP A 19 -7.61 10.48 -22.82
C ASP A 19 -8.65 11.45 -23.38
N THR A 20 -8.51 12.73 -23.06
CA THR A 20 -9.38 13.77 -23.64
C THR A 20 -8.98 14.02 -25.10
N PRO A 21 -9.91 13.91 -26.07
CA PRO A 21 -9.61 14.18 -27.47
C PRO A 21 -9.00 15.58 -27.68
N GLY A 22 -7.83 15.65 -28.32
CA GLY A 22 -7.13 16.91 -28.60
C GLY A 22 -6.17 17.41 -27.50
N SER A 23 -6.05 16.69 -26.39
CA SER A 23 -5.06 16.98 -25.32
C SER A 23 -3.63 16.64 -25.74
N PRO A 24 -2.58 17.33 -25.23
CA PRO A 24 -1.18 16.95 -25.47
C PRO A 24 -0.89 15.48 -25.10
N LYS A 25 0.06 14.89 -25.85
CA LYS A 25 0.47 13.47 -25.99
C LYS A 25 0.91 12.74 -24.71
N TYR A 26 0.18 12.83 -23.60
CA TYR A 26 0.48 12.00 -22.44
C TYR A 26 -0.18 10.63 -22.60
N ALA A 27 0.61 9.57 -22.46
CA ALA A 27 0.07 8.23 -22.34
C ALA A 27 -0.14 7.93 -20.85
N VAL A 28 -1.37 7.62 -20.46
CA VAL A 28 -1.66 7.08 -19.12
C VAL A 28 -1.39 5.59 -19.13
N ILE A 29 -0.44 5.15 -18.30
CA ILE A 29 -0.10 3.73 -18.15
C ILE A 29 -0.56 3.30 -16.75
N PRO A 30 -1.60 2.45 -16.64
CA PRO A 30 -2.04 1.96 -15.35
C PRO A 30 -0.98 0.99 -14.80
N LEU A 31 -0.62 1.16 -13.52
CA LEU A 31 0.38 0.32 -12.86
C LEU A 31 -0.28 -0.89 -12.20
N LEU A 32 -1.29 -0.65 -11.37
CA LEU A 32 -2.09 -1.63 -10.64
C LEU A 32 -3.57 -1.25 -10.71
N THR A 33 -4.46 -2.23 -10.64
CA THR A 33 -5.90 -2.04 -10.45
C THR A 33 -6.41 -2.84 -9.26
N VAL A 34 -7.62 -2.51 -8.78
CA VAL A 34 -8.28 -3.26 -7.71
C VAL A 34 -8.48 -4.72 -8.13
N GLY A 35 -7.99 -5.63 -7.31
CA GLY A 35 -8.02 -7.08 -7.52
C GLY A 35 -6.77 -7.67 -8.16
N ASP A 36 -5.82 -6.84 -8.59
CA ASP A 36 -4.49 -7.33 -8.94
C ASP A 36 -3.76 -7.88 -7.73
N GLU A 37 -2.94 -8.89 -7.95
CA GLU A 37 -2.13 -9.51 -6.91
C GLU A 37 -0.67 -9.55 -7.33
N VAL A 38 0.19 -9.14 -6.41
CA VAL A 38 1.63 -8.96 -6.62
C VAL A 38 2.41 -9.84 -5.65
N PRO A 39 3.68 -10.20 -5.93
CA PRO A 39 4.51 -10.93 -4.98
C PRO A 39 4.55 -10.24 -3.61
N LEU A 40 4.54 -11.03 -2.54
CA LEU A 40 4.59 -10.48 -1.18
C LEU A 40 5.97 -9.87 -0.93
N LEU A 41 6.01 -8.57 -0.64
CA LEU A 41 7.23 -7.88 -0.22
C LEU A 41 7.60 -8.30 1.21
N THR A 42 8.78 -8.91 1.37
CA THR A 42 9.29 -9.36 2.68
C THR A 42 10.22 -8.35 3.35
N SER A 43 10.81 -7.44 2.57
CA SER A 43 11.65 -6.37 3.10
C SER A 43 10.83 -5.19 3.63
N THR A 44 11.41 -4.42 4.55
CA THR A 44 10.97 -3.04 4.85
C THR A 44 11.58 -2.06 3.84
N PHE A 45 11.14 -0.80 3.87
CA PHE A 45 11.82 0.25 3.12
C PHE A 45 13.32 0.30 3.50
N SER A 46 14.18 0.42 2.51
CA SER A 46 15.61 0.64 2.68
C SER A 46 16.14 1.45 1.50
N SER A 47 17.04 2.39 1.80
CA SER A 47 17.79 3.15 0.79
C SER A 47 19.10 2.47 0.37
N THR A 48 19.48 1.37 1.03
CA THR A 48 20.78 0.71 0.86
C THR A 48 20.68 -0.79 0.58
N THR A 49 19.53 -1.42 0.87
CA THR A 49 19.30 -2.86 0.66
C THR A 49 18.19 -3.07 -0.34
N ALA A 50 18.45 -3.88 -1.36
CA ALA A 50 17.47 -4.16 -2.41
C ALA A 50 16.20 -4.83 -1.84
N PRO A 51 15.01 -4.54 -2.40
CA PRO A 51 13.78 -5.16 -1.95
C PRO A 51 13.81 -6.68 -2.18
N THR A 52 13.22 -7.42 -1.26
CA THR A 52 13.06 -8.88 -1.36
C THR A 52 11.59 -9.26 -1.35
N VAL A 53 11.25 -10.30 -2.10
CA VAL A 53 9.88 -10.80 -2.24
C VAL A 53 9.83 -12.30 -2.06
N ASP A 54 8.72 -12.79 -1.52
CA ASP A 54 8.31 -14.18 -1.61
C ASP A 54 7.34 -14.30 -2.79
N SER A 55 7.76 -14.95 -3.87
CA SER A 55 6.93 -15.13 -5.07
C SER A 55 5.88 -16.24 -4.94
N SER A 56 5.95 -17.06 -3.88
CA SER A 56 4.94 -18.07 -3.58
C SER A 56 3.75 -17.50 -2.81
N GLN A 57 3.93 -16.30 -2.23
CA GLN A 57 2.87 -15.55 -1.55
C GLN A 57 2.55 -14.29 -2.33
N LEU A 58 1.28 -13.92 -2.29
CA LEU A 58 0.75 -12.76 -2.98
C LEU A 58 0.18 -11.75 -1.98
N PHE A 59 0.06 -10.51 -2.45
CA PHE A 59 -0.62 -9.42 -1.77
C PHE A 59 -1.57 -8.72 -2.76
N ALA A 60 -2.84 -8.55 -2.38
CA ALA A 60 -3.86 -7.96 -3.23
C ALA A 60 -3.92 -6.45 -3.12
N PHE A 61 -3.97 -5.77 -4.28
CA PHE A 61 -4.34 -4.37 -4.36
C PHE A 61 -5.85 -4.24 -4.18
N THR A 62 -6.30 -3.67 -3.06
CA THR A 62 -7.72 -3.59 -2.71
C THR A 62 -8.15 -2.15 -2.42
N GLY A 63 -9.45 -1.87 -2.44
CA GLY A 63 -9.99 -0.56 -2.09
C GLY A 63 -9.59 0.55 -3.07
N THR A 64 -10.26 1.69 -2.97
CA THR A 64 -9.95 2.82 -3.85
C THR A 64 -8.66 3.48 -3.36
N PRO A 65 -7.60 3.57 -4.17
CA PRO A 65 -6.43 4.34 -3.78
C PRO A 65 -6.83 5.81 -3.62
N ASN A 66 -6.57 6.38 -2.45
CA ASN A 66 -6.94 7.75 -2.12
C ASN A 66 -5.70 8.66 -2.12
N ALA A 67 -4.83 8.49 -1.12
CA ALA A 67 -3.57 9.23 -1.02
C ALA A 67 -2.38 8.32 -1.34
N THR A 68 -1.35 8.88 -1.98
CA THR A 68 -0.10 8.16 -2.26
C THR A 68 1.13 9.00 -1.93
N GLY A 69 2.19 8.34 -1.48
CA GLY A 69 3.53 8.91 -1.33
C GLY A 69 4.51 8.09 -2.17
N THR A 70 5.57 8.71 -2.70
CA THR A 70 6.58 7.97 -3.49
C THR A 70 7.99 8.42 -3.13
N THR A 71 8.94 7.50 -3.17
CA THR A 71 10.37 7.83 -3.14
C THR A 71 11.14 6.93 -4.08
N GLN A 72 12.19 7.47 -4.68
CA GLN A 72 13.08 6.76 -5.57
C GLN A 72 14.44 6.57 -4.88
N VAL A 73 14.95 5.35 -4.92
CA VAL A 73 16.28 5.02 -4.40
C VAL A 73 17.10 4.29 -5.46
N LYS A 74 18.43 4.43 -5.38
CA LYS A 74 19.36 3.70 -6.23
C LYS A 74 20.21 2.80 -5.36
N ILE A 75 20.11 1.49 -5.56
CA ILE A 75 20.77 0.45 -4.78
C ILE A 75 21.53 -0.45 -5.75
N ASP A 76 22.84 -0.58 -5.56
CA ASP A 76 23.72 -1.38 -6.40
C ASP A 76 23.54 -1.10 -7.91
N GLY A 77 23.38 0.18 -8.26
CA GLY A 77 23.21 0.63 -9.64
C GLY A 77 21.78 0.51 -10.19
N LYS A 78 20.86 -0.16 -9.48
CA LYS A 78 19.45 -0.32 -9.88
C LYS A 78 18.56 0.73 -9.21
N THR A 79 17.58 1.23 -9.94
CA THR A 79 16.56 2.15 -9.40
C THR A 79 15.35 1.36 -8.92
N TYR A 80 14.84 1.73 -7.74
CA TYR A 80 13.58 1.24 -7.20
C TYR A 80 12.69 2.42 -6.84
N HIS A 81 11.41 2.33 -7.17
CA HIS A 81 10.37 3.26 -6.74
C HIS A 81 9.54 2.60 -5.64
N TYR A 82 9.60 3.16 -4.44
CA TYR A 82 8.73 2.77 -3.35
C TYR A 82 7.51 3.67 -3.37
N VAL A 83 6.32 3.08 -3.25
CA VAL A 83 5.03 3.76 -3.33
C VAL A 83 4.18 3.33 -2.15
N TRP A 84 3.82 4.30 -1.32
CA TRP A 84 2.91 4.13 -0.19
C TRP A 84 1.52 4.47 -0.66
N VAL A 85 0.56 3.60 -0.42
CA VAL A 85 -0.81 3.76 -0.90
C VAL A 85 -1.75 3.65 0.28
N ASN A 86 -2.56 4.69 0.48
CA ASN A 86 -3.68 4.66 1.38
C ASN A 86 -4.92 4.19 0.61
N HIS A 87 -5.60 3.19 1.16
CA HIS A 87 -6.77 2.58 0.55
C HIS A 87 -8.01 3.08 1.28
N GLY A 88 -8.84 3.86 0.59
CA GLY A 88 -10.13 4.30 1.08
C GLY A 88 -11.11 3.12 1.10
N LEU A 89 -11.46 2.68 2.31
CA LEU A 89 -12.40 1.60 2.59
C LEU A 89 -13.20 1.99 3.82
N ALA A 90 -14.53 1.92 3.77
CA ALA A 90 -15.32 2.13 4.98
C ALA A 90 -14.90 1.13 6.07
N GLY A 91 -14.98 1.55 7.32
CA GLY A 91 -14.37 0.88 8.46
C GLY A 91 -14.97 -0.49 8.78
N ASP A 92 -16.14 -0.82 8.21
CA ASP A 92 -16.80 -2.13 8.29
C ASP A 92 -16.51 -3.04 7.08
N VAL A 93 -15.80 -2.54 6.07
CA VAL A 93 -15.51 -3.29 4.85
C VAL A 93 -14.41 -4.30 5.11
N THR A 94 -14.78 -5.58 5.03
CA THR A 94 -13.83 -6.70 5.08
C THR A 94 -13.25 -6.96 3.70
N THR A 95 -11.93 -6.99 3.61
CA THR A 95 -11.22 -7.36 2.37
C THR A 95 -10.23 -8.49 2.63
N ASN A 96 -10.03 -9.37 1.66
CA ASN A 96 -9.01 -10.42 1.77
C ASN A 96 -7.60 -9.81 1.64
N ILE A 97 -6.58 -10.47 2.20
CA ILE A 97 -5.18 -10.08 2.01
C ILE A 97 -4.69 -10.51 0.62
N SER A 98 -4.97 -11.75 0.22
CA SER A 98 -4.70 -12.28 -1.12
C SER A 98 -5.33 -13.67 -1.29
N THR A 99 -5.25 -14.22 -2.50
CA THR A 99 -5.66 -15.60 -2.81
C THR A 99 -4.76 -16.65 -2.16
N THR A 100 -3.47 -16.37 -1.97
CA THR A 100 -2.54 -17.28 -1.29
C THR A 100 -2.60 -17.18 0.24
N ALA A 101 -3.17 -16.09 0.77
CA ALA A 101 -3.41 -15.88 2.19
C ALA A 101 -4.87 -16.23 2.55
N THR A 102 -5.24 -17.49 2.32
CA THR A 102 -6.62 -17.95 2.52
C THR A 102 -7.08 -17.72 3.96
N ASN A 103 -8.32 -17.26 4.14
CA ASN A 103 -8.92 -16.91 5.44
C ASN A 103 -8.19 -15.79 6.20
N LYS A 104 -7.37 -14.98 5.51
CA LYS A 104 -6.78 -13.78 6.08
C LYS A 104 -7.42 -12.52 5.52
N THR A 105 -7.88 -11.66 6.41
CA THR A 105 -8.59 -10.42 6.08
C THR A 105 -8.01 -9.22 6.84
N ILE A 106 -8.44 -8.03 6.42
CA ILE A 106 -8.31 -6.78 7.18
C ILE A 106 -9.63 -6.03 6.98
N ILE A 107 -10.15 -5.48 8.08
CA ILE A 107 -11.37 -4.70 8.14
C ILE A 107 -10.98 -3.21 8.14
N GLY A 108 -11.67 -2.42 7.30
CA GLY A 108 -11.47 -0.99 7.19
C GLY A 108 -10.31 -0.56 6.28
N GLY A 109 -9.90 0.68 6.46
CA GLY A 109 -8.80 1.37 5.78
C GLY A 109 -7.48 0.61 5.91
N ARG A 110 -6.61 0.82 4.93
CA ARG A 110 -5.29 0.16 4.84
C ARG A 110 -4.24 1.14 4.35
N VAL A 111 -3.00 0.95 4.79
CA VAL A 111 -1.83 1.53 4.13
C VAL A 111 -0.96 0.39 3.64
N SER A 112 -0.60 0.41 2.37
CA SER A 112 0.27 -0.59 1.75
C SER A 112 1.55 0.05 1.24
N LEU A 113 2.61 -0.75 1.18
CA LEU A 113 3.85 -0.41 0.49
C LEU A 113 3.97 -1.28 -0.76
N TYR A 114 4.16 -0.65 -1.91
CA TYR A 114 4.49 -1.30 -3.17
C TYR A 114 5.89 -0.86 -3.62
N VAL A 115 6.59 -1.76 -4.30
CA VAL A 115 7.88 -1.47 -4.91
C VAL A 115 7.81 -1.76 -6.39
N PHE A 116 8.36 -0.85 -7.19
CA PHE A 116 8.50 -0.97 -8.63
C PHE A 116 9.97 -0.85 -9.03
N ASP A 117 10.34 -1.50 -10.13
CA ASP A 117 11.66 -1.34 -10.74
C ASP A 117 11.78 -0.03 -11.53
N GLN A 118 12.96 0.25 -12.09
CA GLN A 118 13.24 1.46 -12.89
C GLN A 118 12.26 1.69 -14.07
N ASP A 119 11.62 0.61 -14.53
CA ASP A 119 10.66 0.63 -15.64
C ASP A 119 9.22 0.63 -15.11
N TRP A 120 8.99 0.95 -13.84
CA TRP A 120 7.67 0.92 -13.20
C TRP A 120 6.95 -0.42 -13.34
N LYS A 121 7.69 -1.52 -13.30
CA LYS A 121 7.12 -2.87 -13.20
C LYS A 121 7.07 -3.27 -11.73
N VAL A 122 5.94 -3.83 -11.32
CA VAL A 122 5.75 -4.18 -9.92
C VAL A 122 6.72 -5.30 -9.52
N VAL A 123 7.46 -5.04 -8.44
CA VAL A 123 8.36 -6.01 -7.80
C VAL A 123 7.57 -6.79 -6.75
N GLY A 124 6.85 -6.08 -5.88
CA GLY A 124 6.02 -6.68 -4.85
C GLY A 124 5.28 -5.65 -4.00
N GLY A 125 4.45 -6.12 -3.09
CA GLY A 125 3.65 -5.28 -2.20
C GLY A 125 3.36 -5.95 -0.86
N LYS A 126 3.01 -5.15 0.14
CA LYS A 126 2.59 -5.62 1.46
C LYS A 126 1.72 -4.60 2.18
N ASN A 127 0.98 -5.09 3.18
CA ASN A 127 0.38 -4.22 4.18
C ASN A 127 1.49 -3.57 5.02
N LEU A 128 1.38 -2.27 5.29
CA LEU A 128 2.40 -1.51 6.01
C LEU A 128 2.12 -1.42 7.51
N VAL A 129 0.85 -1.26 7.89
CA VAL A 129 0.44 -1.08 9.28
C VAL A 129 0.09 -2.44 9.86
N GLU A 130 1.01 -3.04 10.62
CA GLU A 130 0.76 -4.32 11.31
C GLU A 130 0.43 -4.13 12.80
N SER A 131 0.70 -2.93 13.31
CA SER A 131 0.38 -2.53 14.68
C SER A 131 0.11 -1.04 14.78
N ILE A 132 -0.76 -0.66 15.72
CA ILE A 132 -1.09 0.72 16.08
C ILE A 132 -0.89 0.87 17.59
N THR A 133 -0.24 1.94 18.03
CA THR A 133 -0.07 2.23 19.45
C THR A 133 -0.71 3.58 19.78
N ASP A 134 -1.54 3.61 20.81
CA ASP A 134 -2.14 4.83 21.36
C ASP A 134 -1.89 4.94 22.88
N SER A 135 -2.60 5.85 23.56
CA SER A 135 -2.47 6.04 25.01
C SER A 135 -3.01 4.87 25.85
N THR A 136 -3.76 3.96 25.24
CA THR A 136 -4.40 2.80 25.88
C THR A 136 -3.64 1.50 25.67
N GLY A 137 -2.79 1.42 24.64
CA GLY A 137 -1.90 0.28 24.42
C GLY A 137 -1.48 0.09 22.96
N THR A 138 -0.91 -1.08 22.68
CA THR A 138 -0.55 -1.52 21.33
C THR A 138 -1.56 -2.55 20.83
N TYR A 139 -2.08 -2.32 19.63
CA TYR A 139 -3.02 -3.16 18.93
C TYR A 139 -2.32 -3.76 17.71
N THR A 140 -2.34 -5.08 17.58
CA THR A 140 -1.75 -5.80 16.46
C THR A 140 -2.86 -6.32 15.56
N LEU A 141 -2.65 -6.25 14.25
CA LEU A 141 -3.57 -6.81 13.26
C LEU A 141 -3.69 -8.33 13.45
N ASP A 142 -4.86 -8.79 13.87
CA ASP A 142 -5.23 -10.20 13.80
C ASP A 142 -5.85 -10.48 12.44
N THR A 143 -5.07 -11.06 11.54
CA THR A 143 -5.53 -11.36 10.18
C THR A 143 -6.64 -12.41 10.10
N ALA A 144 -6.91 -13.17 11.16
CA ALA A 144 -8.02 -14.13 11.17
C ALA A 144 -9.37 -13.44 11.37
N THR A 145 -9.39 -12.36 12.14
CA THR A 145 -10.59 -11.54 12.40
C THR A 145 -10.62 -10.28 11.54
N GLY A 146 -9.47 -9.83 11.05
CA GLY A 146 -9.26 -8.59 10.30
C GLY A 146 -9.19 -7.34 11.18
N LEU A 147 -9.22 -7.48 12.50
CA LEU A 147 -9.25 -6.38 13.47
C LEU A 147 -7.87 -6.13 14.09
N TYR A 148 -7.62 -4.89 14.52
CA TYR A 148 -6.48 -4.59 15.37
C TYR A 148 -6.87 -4.83 16.84
N THR A 149 -6.23 -5.81 17.46
CA THR A 149 -6.55 -6.25 18.83
C THR A 149 -5.36 -6.08 19.76
N ASN A 150 -5.61 -5.74 21.02
CA ASN A 150 -4.57 -5.71 22.06
C ASN A 150 -4.55 -7.01 22.87
N SER A 151 -3.57 -7.15 23.77
CA SER A 151 -3.40 -8.36 24.59
C SER A 151 -4.52 -8.59 25.62
N GLN A 152 -5.38 -7.60 25.84
CA GLN A 152 -6.57 -7.67 26.70
C GLN A 152 -7.83 -8.09 25.94
N GLY A 153 -7.75 -8.28 24.62
CA GLY A 153 -8.87 -8.64 23.76
C GLY A 153 -9.75 -7.47 23.30
N SER A 154 -9.34 -6.22 23.58
CA SER A 154 -10.01 -5.04 23.03
C SER A 154 -9.61 -4.85 21.56
N SER A 155 -10.57 -4.42 20.74
CA SER A 155 -10.32 -4.05 19.35
C SER A 155 -10.38 -2.53 19.19
N LEU A 156 -9.57 -1.99 18.26
CA LEU A 156 -9.81 -0.63 17.78
C LEU A 156 -11.18 -0.58 17.08
N ALA A 157 -11.86 0.56 17.23
CA ALA A 157 -13.07 0.85 16.46
C ALA A 157 -12.75 0.92 14.96
N ASP A 158 -13.79 0.76 14.15
CA ASP A 158 -13.76 0.78 12.69
C ASP A 158 -12.88 1.93 12.15
N ILE A 159 -11.82 1.56 11.43
CA ILE A 159 -10.85 2.51 10.87
C ILE A 159 -11.28 2.82 9.43
N ASP A 160 -11.98 3.92 9.20
CA ASP A 160 -12.43 4.28 7.83
C ASP A 160 -11.29 4.74 6.91
N SER A 161 -10.29 5.40 7.47
CA SER A 161 -9.14 5.82 6.70
C SER A 161 -7.96 6.13 7.59
N PHE A 162 -6.79 5.93 7.02
CA PHE A 162 -5.53 6.32 7.62
C PHE A 162 -5.20 7.76 7.20
N ALA A 163 -5.93 8.74 7.72
CA ALA A 163 -5.77 10.14 7.35
C ALA A 163 -4.77 10.86 8.27
N SER A 164 -3.48 10.79 7.99
CA SER A 164 -2.54 11.78 8.51
C SER A 164 -1.19 11.77 7.80
N ALA A 165 -0.54 12.94 7.77
CA ALA A 165 0.90 13.05 7.63
C ALA A 165 1.70 12.35 8.78
N TYR A 166 1.01 11.91 9.84
CA TYR A 166 1.53 11.35 11.10
C TYR A 166 1.55 9.81 11.17
N LEU A 167 0.91 9.09 10.25
CA LEU A 167 0.99 7.62 10.15
C LEU A 167 2.38 7.15 9.70
N ALA A 168 3.22 8.10 9.37
CA ALA A 168 4.65 7.98 9.25
C ALA A 168 5.36 8.28 10.59
N THR A 169 4.95 7.67 11.72
CA THR A 169 5.72 7.76 12.99
C THR A 169 7.12 7.15 12.88
N SER A 170 7.40 6.46 11.76
CA SER A 170 8.73 6.04 11.29
C SER A 170 8.86 6.11 9.76
N GLY A 171 7.92 6.78 9.08
CA GLY A 171 7.88 6.84 7.63
C GLY A 171 8.73 8.00 7.15
N PHE A 172 9.80 7.68 6.43
CA PHE A 172 10.70 8.62 5.76
C PHE A 172 11.60 9.37 6.73
N VAL A 173 12.74 8.76 7.01
CA VAL A 173 13.88 9.49 7.55
C VAL A 173 14.81 9.92 6.41
N ASP A 174 15.42 11.09 6.50
CA ASP A 174 16.48 11.54 5.61
C ASP A 174 17.73 10.67 5.79
N SER A 175 18.82 10.98 5.07
CA SER A 175 20.08 10.26 5.23
C SER A 175 20.70 10.34 6.64
N ASN A 176 20.14 11.17 7.53
CA ASN A 176 20.57 11.39 8.90
C ASN A 176 19.60 10.81 9.94
N GLY A 177 18.52 10.13 9.53
CA GLY A 177 17.54 9.58 10.47
C GLY A 177 16.46 10.59 10.91
N GLN A 178 16.36 11.77 10.29
CA GLN A 178 15.34 12.78 10.63
C GLN A 178 14.08 12.64 9.78
N GLU A 179 12.91 12.75 10.41
CA GLU A 179 11.61 12.69 9.73
C GLU A 179 11.52 13.70 8.56
N VAL A 180 11.19 13.18 7.37
CA VAL A 180 10.96 13.95 6.16
C VAL A 180 9.45 14.06 5.96
N PRO A 181 8.86 15.25 6.04
CA PRO A 181 7.45 15.44 5.76
C PRO A 181 7.20 15.16 4.27
N LEU A 182 6.62 14.01 3.95
CA LEU A 182 5.90 13.84 2.70
C LEU A 182 4.54 14.51 2.84
N LEU A 183 4.23 15.39 1.89
CA LEU A 183 2.93 16.03 1.81
C LEU A 183 1.89 14.94 1.46
N PHE A 184 1.22 14.41 2.48
CA PHE A 184 -0.05 13.70 2.31
C PHE A 184 -1.13 14.77 2.34
N GLU A 185 -1.70 15.11 1.19
CA GLU A 185 -2.92 15.92 1.18
C GLU A 185 -4.10 15.00 1.56
N PRO A 186 -4.75 15.17 2.72
CA PRO A 186 -6.08 14.61 2.92
C PRO A 186 -7.05 15.37 2.00
N ASN A 187 -7.72 14.67 1.09
CA ASN A 187 -8.87 15.28 0.41
C ASN A 187 -10.04 15.36 1.40
N TRP A 188 -10.30 16.60 1.81
CA TRP A 188 -11.54 17.27 2.18
C TRP A 188 -12.77 16.39 2.47
N SER A 189 -13.21 16.41 3.73
CA SER A 189 -14.63 16.36 4.03
C SER A 189 -15.30 17.61 3.43
N LEU A 190 -16.13 17.42 2.40
CA LEU A 190 -17.33 18.23 2.28
C LEU A 190 -18.42 17.44 3.00
N ASP A 191 -18.51 17.68 4.31
CA ASP A 191 -19.75 17.87 5.07
C ASP A 191 -19.40 18.46 6.45
#